data_AF-A0A2W5ECB7-F1
#
_entry.id   AF-A0A2W5ECB7-F1
#
_cell.length_a   1.000
_cell.length_b   1.000
_cell.length_c   1.000
_cell.angle_alpha   90.00
_cell.angle_beta   90.00
_cell.angle_gamma   90.00
#
_symmetry.space_group_name_H-M   'P 1'
#
loop_
_entity.id
_entity.type
_entity.pdbx_description
1 polymer ?
#
loop_
_entity_poly.entity_id
_entity_poly.type
_entity_poly.pdbx_seq_one_letter_code
_entity_poly.pdbx_strand_id
1 'polypeptide(L)' 'MPINNFIEINKLKKGEFLKIKESSKTVFVYDGYNRTTKKYSVYAFDDISRFREFKKGTIVHINFEF' A
#
# COMPACT_ATOMS: atom_id res chain seq x y z
N MET A 1 1.28 -22.94 -5.45
CA MET A 1 1.55 -21.66 -6.15
C MET A 1 2.41 -20.83 -5.22
N PRO A 2 3.53 -20.22 -5.67
CA PRO A 2 4.27 -19.30 -4.81
C PRO A 2 3.35 -18.14 -4.45
N ILE A 3 3.14 -17.92 -3.15
CA ILE A 3 2.47 -16.72 -2.65
C ILE A 3 3.47 -15.59 -2.88
N ASN A 4 3.26 -14.77 -3.91
CA ASN A 4 4.06 -13.57 -4.08
C ASN A 4 3.66 -12.60 -2.95
N ASN A 5 4.59 -12.34 -2.03
CA ASN A 5 4.41 -11.41 -0.91
C ASN A 5 4.53 -9.93 -1.35
N PHE A 6 4.48 -9.67 -2.65
CA PHE A 6 4.58 -8.33 -3.22
C PHE A 6 3.70 -8.19 -4.47
N ILE A 7 3.17 -6.99 -4.66
CA ILE A 7 2.28 -6.63 -5.76
C ILE A 7 2.50 -5.17 -6.14
N GLU A 8 2.12 -4.79 -7.36
CA GLU A 8 2.04 -3.38 -7.73
C GLU A 8 0.85 -2.70 -7.05
N ILE A 9 1.06 -1.46 -6.58
CA ILE A 9 0.03 -0.70 -5.86
C ILE A 9 -1.26 -0.49 -6.68
N ASN A 10 -1.16 -0.43 -8.01
CA ASN A 10 -2.33 -0.28 -8.89
C ASN A 10 -3.19 -1.53 -9.02
N LYS A 11 -2.75 -2.67 -8.50
CA LYS A 11 -3.53 -3.91 -8.45
C LYS A 11 -4.22 -4.10 -7.10
N LEU A 12 -3.93 -3.26 -6.10
CA LEU A 12 -4.59 -3.30 -4.81
C LEU A 12 -6.04 -2.82 -4.89
N LYS A 13 -6.87 -3.39 -4.03
CA LYS A 13 -8.24 -2.96 -3.75
C LYS A 13 -8.27 -2.07 -2.52
N LYS A 14 -9.12 -1.04 -2.54
CA LYS A 14 -9.26 -0.11 -1.41
C LYS A 14 -9.54 -0.89 -0.12
N GLY A 15 -8.82 -0.53 0.95
CA GLY A 15 -8.87 -1.22 2.25
C GLY A 15 -7.84 -2.33 2.43
N GLU A 16 -7.10 -2.73 1.38
CA GLU A 16 -6.03 -3.71 1.53
C GLU A 16 -4.83 -3.14 2.27
N PHE A 17 -4.24 -4.00 3.12
CA PHE A 17 -3.05 -3.69 3.89
C PHE A 17 -1.78 -3.93 3.08
N LEU A 18 -0.82 -3.02 3.23
CA LEU A 18 0.46 -3.07 2.54
C LEU A 18 1.60 -2.56 3.43
N LYS A 19 2.81 -3.03 3.15
CA LYS A 19 4.06 -2.46 3.65
C LYS A 19 4.89 -1.94 2.48
N ILE A 20 5.54 -0.79 2.67
CA ILE A 20 6.43 -0.22 1.64
C ILE A 20 7.71 -1.08 1.50
N LYS A 21 8.16 -1.66 2.61
CA LYS A 21 9.29 -2.59 2.68
C LYS A 21 8.87 -3.74 3.58
N GLU A 22 9.29 -4.95 3.26
CA GLU A 22 9.01 -6.14 4.08
C GLU A 22 9.40 -5.97 5.55
N SER A 23 10.57 -5.38 5.80
CA SER A 23 11.09 -5.10 7.16
C SER A 23 10.45 -3.90 7.85
N SER A 24 9.53 -3.18 7.20
CA SER A 24 8.88 -2.02 7.81
C SER A 24 7.91 -2.46 8.90
N LYS A 25 8.01 -1.80 10.07
CA LYS A 25 7.01 -1.93 11.13
C LYS A 25 5.71 -1.19 10.80
N THR A 26 5.76 -0.23 9.89
CA THR A 26 4.60 0.59 9.56
C THR A 26 3.72 -0.10 8.54
N VAL A 27 2.50 -0.38 8.94
CA VAL A 27 1.45 -0.91 8.06
C VAL A 27 0.68 0.25 7.47
N PHE A 28 0.44 0.19 6.16
CA PHE A 28 -0.37 1.14 5.43
C PHE A 28 -1.64 0.46 4.91
N VAL A 29 -2.70 1.24 4.74
CA VAL A 29 -3.95 0.84 4.12
C VAL A 29 -4.10 1.60 2.82
N TYR A 30 -4.44 0.89 1.74
CA TYR A 30 -4.66 1.53 0.45
C TYR A 30 -6.00 2.25 0.42
N ASP A 31 -5.98 3.56 0.12
CA ASP A 31 -7.14 4.44 0.13
C ASP A 31 -7.74 4.68 -1.27
N GLY A 32 -6.99 4.37 -2.33
CA GLY A 32 -7.48 4.44 -3.70
C GLY A 32 -6.60 5.28 -4.63
N TYR A 33 -7.08 5.44 -5.86
CA TYR A 33 -6.42 6.29 -6.86
C TYR A 33 -6.94 7.73 -6.77
N ASN A 34 -6.03 8.66 -6.47
CA ASN A 34 -6.28 10.09 -6.51
C ASN A 34 -6.11 10.62 -7.94
N ARG A 35 -7.22 11.04 -8.55
CA ARG A 35 -7.24 11.55 -9.93
C ARG A 35 -6.55 12.92 -10.08
N THR A 36 -6.54 13.73 -9.02
CA THR A 36 -5.94 15.07 -9.03
C THR A 36 -4.42 14.98 -9.11
N THR A 37 -3.82 14.13 -8.28
CA THR A 37 -2.37 13.93 -8.24
C THR A 37 -1.89 12.82 -9.19
N LYS A 38 -2.82 12.06 -9.77
CA LYS A 38 -2.58 10.88 -10.62
C LYS A 38 -1.73 9.81 -9.91
N LYS A 39 -2.00 9.61 -8.62
CA LYS A 39 -1.25 8.70 -7.74
C LYS A 39 -2.17 7.82 -6.91
N TYR A 40 -1.57 6.83 -6.27
CA TYR A 40 -2.22 5.86 -5.41
C TYR A 40 -1.98 6.25 -3.95
N SER A 41 -3.06 6.60 -3.25
CA SER A 41 -3.03 7.09 -1.87
C SER A 41 -3.09 5.94 -0.88
N VAL A 42 -2.33 6.07 0.21
CA VAL A 42 -2.34 5.16 1.36
C VAL A 42 -2.29 5.98 2.64
N TYR A 43 -2.77 5.42 3.75
CA TYR A 43 -2.59 5.99 5.10
C TYR A 43 -2.05 4.94 6.06
N ALA A 44 -1.33 5.34 7.10
CA ALA A 44 -0.85 4.38 8.09
C ALA A 44 -2.02 3.85 8.92
N PHE A 45 -2.02 2.55 9.21
CA PHE A 45 -3.11 1.90 9.94
C PHE A 45 -3.33 2.52 11.34
N ASP A 46 -2.24 2.78 12.06
CA ASP A 46 -2.28 3.36 13.42
C ASP A 46 -2.32 4.90 13.45
N ASP A 47 -2.14 5.55 12.30
CA ASP A 47 -2.11 7.02 12.20
C ASP A 47 -2.61 7.46 10.82
N ILE A 48 -3.91 7.77 10.75
CA ILE A 48 -4.55 8.18 9.51
C ILE A 48 -3.99 9.51 8.96
N SER A 49 -3.40 10.35 9.83
CA SER A 49 -2.78 11.62 9.41
C SER A 49 -1.50 11.38 8.62
N ARG A 50 -0.89 10.20 8.78
CA ARG A 50 0.28 9.77 8.04
C ARG A 50 -0.11 9.13 6.71
N PHE A 51 -0.56 9.97 5.77
CA PHE A 51 -0.83 9.55 4.40
C PHE A 51 0.38 9.70 3.46
N ARG A 52 0.42 8.89 2.40
CA ARG A 52 1.42 8.92 1.34
C ARG A 52 0.78 8.64 -0.01
N GLU A 53 1.42 9.10 -1.07
CA GLU A 53 1.01 8.84 -2.44
C GLU A 53 2.14 8.21 -3.26
N PHE A 54 1.79 7.21 -4.06
CA PHE A 54 2.75 6.46 -4.88
C PHE A 54 2.38 6.50 -6.36
N LYS A 55 3.40 6.34 -7.22
CA LYS A 55 3.20 6.22 -8.66
C LYS A 55 2.69 4.82 -9.02
N LYS A 56 2.03 4.71 -10.17
CA LYS A 56 1.68 3.41 -10.78
C LYS A 56 2.92 2.51 -10.88
N GLY A 57 2.76 1.21 -10.66
CA GLY A 57 3.84 0.22 -10.73
C GLY A 57 4.74 0.16 -9.49
N THR A 58 4.47 0.97 -8.45
CA THR A 58 5.22 0.87 -7.18
C THR A 58 4.98 -0.51 -6.57
N ILE A 59 6.05 -1.26 -6.33
CA ILE A 59 6.00 -2.56 -5.66
C ILE A 59 5.81 -2.35 -4.15
N VAL A 60 4.82 -3.04 -3.60
CA VAL A 60 4.47 -3.02 -2.17
C VAL A 60 4.30 -4.45 -1.68
N HIS A 61 4.52 -4.66 -0.39
CA HIS A 61 4.45 -5.98 0.22
C HIS A 61 3.06 -6.22 0.81
N ILE A 62 2.50 -7.41 0.58
CA ILE A 62 1.19 -7.87 1.04
C ILE A 62 1.30 -9.23 1.71
N ASN A 63 0.20 -9.72 2.31
CA ASN A 63 0.14 -11.03 2.98
C ASN A 63 1.19 -11.20 4.08
N PHE A 64 1.35 -10.17 4.92
CA PHE A 64 2.22 -10.20 6.09
C PHE A 64 1.39 -10.29 7.37
N GLU A 65 2.00 -10.81 8.44
CA GLU A 65 1.43 -10.75 9.79
C GLU A 65 1.83 -9.42 10.45
N PHE A 66 0.88 -8.82 11.17
CA PHE A 66 1.06 -7.55 11.89
C PHE A 66 0.06 -7.44 13.05
#